data_AF-A0A5R9GFI6-F1
#
_entry.id   AF-A0A5R9GFI6-F1
#
_cell.length_a   1.000
_cell.length_b   1.000
_cell.length_c   1.000
_cell.angle_alpha   90.00
_cell.angle_beta   90.00
_cell.angle_gamma   90.00
#
_symmetry.space_group_name_H-M   'P 1'
#
loop_
_entity.id
_entity.type
_entity.pdbx_description
1 polymer ?
#
loop_
_entity_poly.entity_id
_entity_poly.type
_entity_poly.pdbx_seq_one_letter_code
_entity_poly.pdbx_strand_id
1 'polypeptide(L)' 'MIPFSHAWPYEILGEDVYVSECPFCGTSNVILPMRKKELKEIREGKKKLLVFPCCKGSVYIVDTDADYLLANRRLRK' A
#
# COMPACT_ATOMS: atom_id res chain seq x y z
N MET A 1 -1.08 -6.12 -16.77
CA MET A 1 0.25 -6.19 -16.13
C MET A 1 0.55 -4.81 -15.55
N ILE A 2 0.60 -4.67 -14.23
CA ILE A 2 0.93 -3.40 -13.56
C ILE A 2 2.45 -3.24 -13.54
N PRO A 3 3.01 -2.08 -13.94
CA PRO A 3 4.46 -1.86 -13.89
C PRO A 3 4.97 -1.90 -12.45
N PHE A 4 6.17 -2.49 -12.25
CA PHE A 4 6.81 -2.54 -10.93
C PHE A 4 7.05 -1.17 -10.29
N SER A 5 7.09 -0.10 -11.09
CA SER A 5 7.17 1.29 -10.61
C SER A 5 5.95 1.73 -9.79
N HIS A 6 4.84 0.98 -9.86
CA HIS A 6 3.60 1.20 -9.10
C HIS A 6 3.48 0.25 -7.89
N ALA A 7 4.43 -0.67 -7.73
CA ALA A 7 4.44 -1.64 -6.65
C ALA A 7 5.22 -1.10 -5.44
N TRP A 8 4.64 -1.26 -4.26
CA TRP A 8 5.27 -0.87 -3.00
C TRP A 8 5.25 -2.01 -1.99
N PRO A 9 6.41 -2.38 -1.41
CA PRO A 9 6.48 -3.49 -0.47
C PRO A 9 5.70 -3.17 0.81
N TYR A 10 5.03 -4.18 1.35
CA TYR A 10 4.36 -4.10 2.65
C TYR A 10 4.64 -5.34 3.49
N GLU A 11 4.44 -5.20 4.79
CA GLU A 11 4.59 -6.26 5.78
C GLU A 11 3.31 -6.35 6.60
N ILE A 12 2.97 -7.54 7.06
CA ILE A 12 1.81 -7.77 7.93
C ILE A 12 2.31 -8.21 9.30
N LEU A 13 1.95 -7.44 10.32
CA LEU A 13 2.24 -7.76 11.72
C LEU A 13 0.90 -7.91 12.45
N GLY A 14 0.50 -9.14 12.74
CA GLY A 14 -0.81 -9.44 13.31
C GLY A 14 -1.96 -9.13 12.34
N GLU A 15 -2.82 -8.18 12.69
CA GLU A 15 -3.89 -7.68 11.82
C GLU A 15 -3.52 -6.41 11.05
N ASP A 16 -2.43 -5.76 11.44
CA ASP A 16 -2.02 -4.45 10.93
C ASP A 16 -1.05 -4.60 9.76
N VAL A 17 -1.15 -3.65 8.83
CA VAL A 17 -0.34 -3.61 7.61
C VAL A 17 0.63 -2.43 7.71
N TYR A 18 1.89 -2.67 7.40
CA TYR A 18 2.96 -1.68 7.50
C TYR A 18 3.74 -1.60 6.19
N VAL A 19 4.36 -0.46 5.95
CA VAL A 19 5.40 -0.32 4.92
C VAL A 19 6.71 0.06 5.58
N SER A 20 7.80 -0.54 5.12
CA SER A 20 9.13 -0.27 5.67
C SER A 20 9.57 1.18 5.40
N GLU A 21 9.10 1.78 4.30
CA GLU A 21 9.33 3.20 3.96
C GLU A 21 8.10 3.79 3.24
N CYS A 22 7.78 5.07 3.48
CA CYS A 22 6.71 5.77 2.78
C CYS A 22 7.18 6.28 1.40
N PRO A 23 6.46 6.01 0.30
CA PRO A 23 6.85 6.44 -1.04
C PRO A 23 6.78 7.96 -1.26
N PHE A 24 6.13 8.70 -0.36
CA PHE A 24 5.92 10.15 -0.50
C PHE A 24 6.96 10.97 0.27
N CYS A 25 7.18 10.65 1.54
CA CYS A 25 8.04 11.42 2.44
C CYS A 25 9.27 10.66 2.94
N GLY A 26 9.44 9.38 2.59
CA GLY A 26 10.59 8.56 3.03
C GLY A 26 10.56 8.16 4.50
N THR A 27 9.44 8.34 5.21
CA THR A 27 9.33 7.93 6.62
C THR A 27 9.38 6.41 6.74
N SER A 28 10.24 5.88 7.61
CA SER A 28 10.33 4.44 7.86
C SER A 28 9.22 3.91 8.77
N ASN A 29 8.89 2.61 8.63
CA ASN A 29 7.97 1.86 9.48
C ASN A 29 6.60 2.53 9.67
N VAL A 30 5.92 2.80 8.56
CA VAL A 30 4.62 3.48 8.58
C VAL A 30 3.49 2.47 8.63
N ILE A 31 2.67 2.55 9.69
CA ILE A 31 1.40 1.80 9.77
C ILE A 31 0.42 2.35 8.74
N LEU A 32 -0.18 1.45 7.98
CA LEU A 32 -1.23 1.81 7.03
C LEU A 32 -2.60 1.76 7.73
N PRO A 33 -3.52 2.70 7.43
CA PRO A 33 -4.89 2.67 7.95
C PRO A 33 -5.73 1.61 7.21
N MET A 34 -5.27 0.37 7.25
CA MET A 34 -5.96 -0.78 6.68
C MET A 34 -5.57 -2.05 7.42
N ARG A 35 -6.51 -2.99 7.47
CA ARG A 35 -6.26 -4.30 8.07
C ARG A 35 -5.97 -5.36 7.01
N LYS A 36 -5.36 -6.46 7.44
CA LYS A 36 -5.11 -7.65 6.62
C LYS A 36 -6.34 -8.15 5.85
N LYS A 37 -7.54 -8.06 6.44
CA LYS A 37 -8.80 -8.47 5.79
C LYS A 37 -9.09 -7.65 4.52
N GLU A 38 -8.78 -6.36 4.55
CA GLU A 38 -9.01 -5.46 3.43
C GLU A 38 -8.05 -5.71 2.26
N LEU A 39 -6.86 -6.26 2.51
CA LEU A 39 -5.96 -6.72 1.44
C LEU A 39 -6.65 -7.78 0.57
N LYS A 40 -7.38 -8.72 1.19
CA LYS A 40 -8.13 -9.74 0.45
C LYS A 40 -9.22 -9.14 -0.41
N GLU A 41 -9.97 -8.19 0.13
CA GLU A 41 -11.01 -7.49 -0.63
C GLU A 41 -10.42 -6.75 -1.84
N ILE A 42 -9.25 -6.13 -1.67
CA ILE A 42 -8.58 -5.42 -2.77
C ILE A 42 -8.12 -6.39 -3.86
N ARG A 43 -7.56 -7.53 -3.47
CA ARG A 43 -7.19 -8.61 -4.39
C ARG A 43 -8.38 -9.20 -5.16
N GLU A 44 -9.58 -9.16 -4.57
CA GLU A 44 -10.83 -9.57 -5.22
C GLU A 44 -11.40 -8.49 -6.18
N GLY A 45 -10.68 -7.37 -6.35
CA GLY A 45 -11.01 -6.31 -7.32
C GLY A 45 -11.53 -5.02 -6.69
N LYS A 46 -11.55 -4.90 -5.37
CA LYS A 46 -11.96 -3.67 -4.69
C LYS A 46 -10.86 -2.63 -4.73
N LYS A 47 -11.15 -1.41 -5.19
CA LYS A 47 -10.20 -0.30 -5.11
C LYS A 47 -10.31 0.40 -3.76
N LYS A 48 -9.18 0.70 -3.13
CA LYS A 48 -9.14 1.44 -1.85
C LYS A 48 -8.28 2.70 -1.97
N LEU A 49 -8.81 3.83 -1.49
CA LEU A 49 -8.00 5.02 -1.25
C LEU A 49 -7.21 4.82 0.04
N LEU A 50 -5.89 4.71 -0.08
CA LEU A 50 -4.97 4.62 1.04
C LEU A 50 -4.39 6.00 1.32
N VAL A 51 -4.59 6.50 2.54
CA VAL A 51 -4.02 7.77 3.01
C VAL A 51 -2.91 7.46 4.00
N PHE A 52 -1.69 7.88 3.69
CA PHE A 52 -0.53 7.66 4.55
C PHE A 52 -0.61 8.61 5.77
N PRO A 53 -0.53 8.10 7.01
CA PRO A 53 -0.68 8.94 8.19
C PRO A 53 0.51 9.90 8.41
N CYS A 54 1.69 9.58 7.88
CA CYS A 54 2.91 10.38 8.05
C CYS A 54 2.88 11.72 7.28
N CYS A 55 2.41 11.72 6.03
CA CYS A 55 2.46 12.89 5.14
C CYS A 55 1.08 13.28 4.57
N LYS A 56 0.03 12.52 4.91
CA LYS A 56 -1.31 12.62 4.30
C LYS A 56 -1.32 12.41 2.78
N GLY A 57 -0.23 11.87 2.22
CA GLY A 57 -0.17 11.45 0.83
C GLY A 57 -1.20 10.36 0.58
N SER A 58 -1.98 10.49 -0.48
CA SER A 58 -3.05 9.54 -0.79
C SER A 58 -2.80 8.84 -2.12
N VAL A 59 -3.12 7.55 -2.20
CA VAL A 59 -2.99 6.77 -3.43
C VAL A 59 -4.10 5.74 -3.52
N TYR A 60 -4.57 5.47 -4.73
CA TYR A 60 -5.50 4.36 -4.94
C TYR A 60 -4.71 3.07 -5.08
N ILE A 61 -4.93 2.14 -4.15
CA ILE A 61 -4.50 0.75 -4.29
C ILE A 61 -5.55 0.06 -5.16
N VAL A 62 -5.09 -0.42 -6.31
CA VAL A 62 -5.92 -1.06 -7.32
C VAL A 62 -5.92 -2.57 -7.20
N ASP A 63 -4.84 -3.13 -6.64
CA ASP A 63 -4.65 -4.55 -6.45
C ASP A 63 -3.56 -4.76 -5.38
N THR A 64 -3.49 -5.97 -4.83
CA THR A 64 -2.48 -6.36 -3.84
C THR A 64 -2.00 -7.77 -4.12
N ASP A 65 -0.69 -7.94 -4.17
CA ASP A 65 -0.04 -9.23 -4.22
C ASP A 65 0.35 -9.70 -2.81
N ALA A 66 1.06 -10.84 -2.70
CA ALA A 66 1.54 -11.39 -1.44
C ALA A 66 2.34 -10.38 -0.60
N ASP A 67 3.25 -9.63 -1.23
CA ASP A 67 4.18 -8.72 -0.54
C ASP A 67 4.17 -7.29 -1.09
N TYR A 68 3.35 -7.01 -2.11
CA TYR A 68 3.32 -5.71 -2.78
C TYR A 68 1.92 -5.11 -2.89
N LEU A 69 1.80 -3.83 -2.56
CA LEU A 69 0.65 -2.99 -2.88
C LEU A 69 0.80 -2.45 -4.29
N LEU A 70 -0.22 -2.62 -5.13
CA LEU A 70 -0.22 -2.13 -6.51
C LEU A 70 -1.09 -0.88 -6.58
N ALA A 71 -0.46 0.25 -6.92
CA ALA A 71 -1.12 1.55 -7.01
C ALA A 71 -1.57 1.89 -8.44
N ASN A 72 -2.50 2.83 -8.55
CA ASN A 72 -2.91 3.43 -9.82
C ASN A 72 -1.88 4.43 -10.39
N ARG A 73 -0.88 4.81 -9.60
CA ARG A 73 0.17 5.76 -9.97
C ARG A 73 1.53 5.26 -9.55
N ARG A 74 2.57 5.82 -10.17
CA ARG A 74 3.97 5.54 -9.85
C ARG A 74 4.28 5.93 -8.40
N LEU A 75 4.86 4.98 -7.64
CA LEU A 75 5.29 5.17 -6.25
C LEU A 75 6.82 5.24 -6.12
N ARG A 76 7.55 4.53 -6.99
CA ARG A 76 9.02 4.59 -7.06
C ARG A 76 9.46 5.72 -8.00
N LYS A 77 10.30 6.64 -7.54
CA LYS A 77 10.92 7.68 -8.39
C LYS A 77 11.88 7.09 -9.42
#